data_AF-A0A101N8I9-F1
#
_entry.id   AF-A0A101N8I9-F1
#
_cell.length_a   1.000
_cell.length_b   1.000
_cell.length_c   1.000
_cell.angle_alpha   90.00
_cell.angle_beta   90.00
_cell.angle_gamma   90.00
#
_symmetry.space_group_name_H-M   'P 1'
#
loop_
_entity.id
_entity.type
_entity.pdbx_description
1 polymer ?
#
loop_
_entity_poly.entity_id
_entity_poly.type
_entity_poly.pdbx_seq_one_letter_code
_entity_poly.pdbx_strand_id
1 'polypeptide(L)'
;MASRIDYAALFAATPSPYLVLGPDLVIVDVNDAYLQATRRTREDLVGTYIFDAFPDNPADPDADGVSNLSASLHRVLTTRERDTMALQKYDIPLVDRPGAFEERWWSPINTPVRAPDGTVAWIIHRVEDVTEFVRSRRSRREEVPDEVQASEGKVELEALEAELYSRAQELQRLNEELRRAHARERQVAVTLQEAMLTSPDLVRHPDIAMRYLPAVGSLNVCGDWYDVIDLPGGSFAVSVGDVVGHGLEAAAVMGMLRSALGAATRTVEGPAQALEVLCRYALCVDGALTTTAVHAVVHAGEQLIAYSSAGHPPPVLLHADGTCDLLDQATDPPLGAHAEHVPRTEAQVPYAVGDTLILYSDGLIERRGEDIDAGLHRLCDALSHSARLSPEHLTDALLARFGVSGGARDDIALIAVRL
;
A
#
# COMPACT_ATOMS: atom_id res chain seq x y z
N MET A 1 -35.69 -16.87 -32.80
CA MET A 1 -34.53 -17.30 -31.97
C MET A 1 -33.30 -16.63 -32.53
N ALA A 2 -32.66 -15.72 -31.80
CA ALA A 2 -31.38 -15.16 -32.21
C ALA A 2 -30.35 -16.30 -32.24
N SER A 3 -29.65 -16.49 -33.35
CA SER A 3 -28.55 -17.45 -33.42
C SER A 3 -27.51 -17.06 -32.37
N ARG A 4 -27.22 -17.97 -31.44
CA ARG A 4 -26.20 -17.74 -30.41
C ARG A 4 -24.85 -17.55 -31.11
N ILE A 5 -24.19 -16.42 -30.85
CA ILE A 5 -22.89 -16.11 -31.47
C ILE A 5 -21.87 -17.17 -31.03
N ASP A 6 -21.15 -17.73 -32.00
CA ASP A 6 -20.02 -18.63 -31.74
C ASP A 6 -18.76 -17.80 -31.49
N TYR A 7 -18.48 -17.54 -30.22
CA TYR A 7 -17.32 -16.75 -29.80
C TYR A 7 -15.98 -17.45 -30.07
N ALA A 8 -15.96 -18.79 -30.16
CA ALA A 8 -14.74 -19.53 -30.48
C ALA A 8 -14.36 -19.33 -31.95
N ALA A 9 -15.35 -19.45 -32.86
CA ALA A 9 -15.15 -19.13 -34.27
C ALA A 9 -14.77 -17.66 -34.48
N LEU A 10 -15.37 -16.74 -33.72
CA LEU A 10 -15.05 -15.31 -33.80
C LEU A 10 -13.62 -15.01 -33.33
N PHE A 11 -13.19 -15.60 -32.20
CA PHE A 11 -11.83 -15.44 -31.69
C PHE A 11 -10.79 -15.99 -32.68
N ALA A 12 -11.02 -17.21 -33.20
CA ALA A 12 -10.15 -17.83 -34.19
C ALA A 12 -9.96 -16.96 -35.45
N ALA A 13 -11.04 -16.36 -35.95
CA ALA A 13 -11.04 -15.54 -37.17
C ALA A 13 -10.62 -14.07 -36.95
N THR A 14 -10.36 -13.65 -35.72
CA THR A 14 -9.98 -12.25 -35.44
C THR A 14 -8.61 -11.94 -36.06
N PRO A 15 -8.45 -10.84 -36.81
CA PRO A 15 -7.25 -10.60 -37.63
C PRO A 15 -6.01 -10.20 -36.84
N SER A 16 -6.16 -9.67 -35.62
CA SER A 16 -5.01 -9.36 -34.78
C SER A 16 -4.52 -10.60 -34.04
N PRO A 17 -3.20 -10.79 -33.88
CA PRO A 17 -2.63 -11.84 -33.05
C PRO A 17 -3.07 -11.75 -31.59
N TYR A 18 -3.71 -12.80 -31.08
CA TYR A 18 -4.10 -12.94 -29.68
C TYR A 18 -3.69 -14.30 -29.11
N LEU A 19 -3.25 -14.26 -27.85
CA LEU A 19 -3.20 -15.45 -27.00
C LEU A 19 -3.91 -15.16 -25.67
N VAL A 20 -4.41 -16.21 -25.03
CA VAL A 20 -5.10 -16.18 -23.75
C VAL A 20 -4.26 -16.91 -22.72
N LEU A 21 -3.98 -16.26 -21.59
CA LEU A 21 -3.21 -16.81 -20.48
C LEU A 21 -4.09 -17.06 -19.26
N GLY A 22 -3.78 -18.14 -18.55
CA GLY A 22 -4.19 -18.35 -17.16
C GLY A 22 -3.50 -17.37 -16.20
N PRO A 23 -3.98 -17.27 -14.95
CA PRO A 23 -3.30 -16.51 -13.90
C PRO A 23 -1.91 -17.05 -13.55
N ASP A 24 -1.64 -18.31 -13.91
CA ASP A 24 -0.35 -19.01 -13.84
C ASP A 24 0.54 -18.75 -15.07
N LEU A 25 0.09 -17.90 -16.00
CA LEU A 25 0.74 -17.57 -17.27
C LEU A 25 0.95 -18.78 -18.20
N VAL A 26 0.15 -19.82 -18.03
CA VAL A 26 0.03 -20.93 -19.00
C VAL A 26 -0.90 -20.50 -20.14
N ILE A 27 -0.51 -20.81 -21.37
CA ILE A 27 -1.31 -20.51 -22.56
C ILE A 27 -2.53 -21.42 -22.61
N VAL A 28 -3.72 -20.83 -22.62
CA VAL A 28 -5.00 -21.54 -22.60
C VAL A 28 -5.61 -21.61 -23.99
N ASP A 29 -5.44 -20.55 -24.79
CA ASP A 29 -5.94 -20.47 -26.16
C ASP A 29 -5.09 -19.49 -26.99
N VAL A 30 -5.11 -19.64 -28.31
CA VAL A 30 -4.38 -18.84 -29.30
C VAL A 30 -5.22 -18.74 -30.56
N ASN A 31 -5.28 -17.58 -31.22
CA ASN A 31 -6.01 -17.45 -32.47
C ASN A 31 -5.12 -17.70 -33.71
N ASP A 32 -5.75 -17.81 -34.89
CA ASP A 32 -5.04 -18.18 -36.13
C ASP A 32 -4.00 -17.11 -36.52
N ALA A 33 -4.31 -15.83 -36.27
CA ALA A 33 -3.37 -14.73 -36.52
C ALA A 33 -2.10 -14.83 -35.66
N TYR A 34 -2.21 -15.28 -34.41
CA TYR A 34 -1.05 -15.47 -33.52
C TYR A 34 -0.18 -16.64 -33.96
N LEU A 35 -0.79 -17.75 -34.38
CA LEU A 35 -0.07 -18.90 -34.93
C LEU A 35 0.71 -18.53 -36.19
N GLN A 36 0.10 -17.74 -37.08
CA GLN A 36 0.76 -17.24 -38.29
C GLN A 36 1.93 -16.30 -37.97
N ALA A 37 1.73 -15.35 -37.06
CA ALA A 37 2.77 -14.38 -36.68
C ALA A 37 3.99 -15.06 -36.06
N THR A 38 3.78 -16.08 -35.23
CA THR A 38 4.84 -16.80 -34.51
C THR A 38 5.38 -18.03 -35.24
N ARG A 39 4.73 -18.44 -36.34
CA ARG A 39 5.00 -19.71 -37.07
C ARG A 39 5.00 -20.94 -36.15
N ARG A 40 4.08 -20.97 -35.18
CA ARG A 40 3.86 -22.08 -34.25
C ARG A 40 2.54 -22.77 -34.53
N THR A 41 2.38 -23.99 -34.04
CA THR A 41 1.09 -24.67 -34.04
C THR A 41 0.39 -24.50 -32.69
N ARG A 42 -0.92 -24.72 -32.66
CA ARG A 42 -1.71 -24.68 -31.43
C ARG A 42 -1.25 -25.73 -30.41
N GLU A 43 -0.87 -26.92 -30.88
CA GLU A 43 -0.37 -28.02 -30.05
C GLU A 43 0.97 -27.67 -29.39
N ASP A 44 1.78 -26.81 -30.01
CA ASP A 44 3.06 -26.36 -29.46
C ASP A 44 2.94 -25.31 -28.35
N LEU A 45 1.77 -24.68 -28.22
CA LEU A 45 1.57 -23.49 -27.36
C LEU A 45 0.59 -23.76 -26.22
N VAL A 46 -0.57 -24.35 -26.51
CA VAL A 46 -1.62 -24.55 -25.51
C VAL A 46 -1.15 -25.54 -24.45
N GLY A 47 -1.26 -25.15 -23.18
CA GLY A 47 -0.80 -25.90 -22.02
C GLY A 47 0.67 -25.66 -21.65
N THR A 48 1.39 -24.82 -22.40
CA THR A 48 2.78 -24.45 -22.10
C THR A 48 2.86 -23.10 -21.38
N TYR A 49 3.82 -22.95 -20.48
CA TYR A 49 4.14 -21.67 -19.86
C TYR A 49 4.69 -20.70 -20.92
N ILE A 50 4.22 -19.45 -20.94
CA ILE A 50 4.52 -18.51 -22.04
C ILE A 50 6.02 -18.31 -22.28
N PHE A 51 6.84 -18.26 -21.23
CA PHE A 51 8.28 -18.03 -21.36
C PHE A 51 9.08 -19.29 -21.66
N ASP A 52 8.48 -20.47 -21.52
CA ASP A 52 9.05 -21.72 -22.05
C ASP A 52 8.79 -21.84 -23.56
N ALA A 53 7.60 -21.40 -24.00
CA ALA A 53 7.23 -21.35 -25.41
C ALA A 53 8.04 -20.29 -26.19
N PHE A 54 8.31 -19.16 -25.54
CA PHE A 54 9.04 -18.01 -26.09
C PHE A 54 10.12 -17.55 -25.09
N PRO A 55 11.30 -18.19 -25.03
CA PRO A 55 12.39 -17.71 -24.19
C PRO A 55 13.14 -16.55 -24.85
N ASP A 56 13.93 -15.81 -24.07
CA ASP A 56 14.86 -14.81 -24.63
C ASP A 56 15.91 -15.47 -25.52
N ASN A 57 16.36 -14.73 -26.54
CA ASN A 57 17.41 -15.18 -27.44
C ASN A 57 18.75 -15.24 -26.69
N PRO A 58 19.33 -16.43 -26.45
CA PRO A 58 20.56 -16.56 -25.67
C PRO A 58 21.80 -15.99 -26.37
N ALA A 59 21.70 -15.71 -27.68
CA ALA A 59 22.76 -15.06 -28.45
C ALA A 59 22.74 -13.53 -28.35
N ASP A 60 21.69 -12.94 -27.77
CA ASP A 60 21.56 -11.51 -27.56
C ASP A 60 21.73 -11.18 -26.06
N PRO A 61 22.88 -10.63 -25.63
CA PRO A 61 23.14 -10.33 -24.23
C PRO A 61 22.26 -9.21 -23.67
N ASP A 62 21.64 -8.41 -24.54
CA ASP A 62 20.76 -7.30 -24.17
C ASP A 62 19.27 -7.69 -24.25
N ALA A 63 18.95 -8.97 -24.46
CA ALA A 63 17.57 -9.45 -24.52
C ALA A 63 16.84 -9.22 -23.18
N ASP A 64 15.77 -8.43 -23.23
CA ASP A 64 14.92 -8.10 -22.07
C ASP A 64 13.45 -8.51 -22.30
N GLY A 65 13.18 -9.27 -23.36
CA GLY A 65 11.89 -9.80 -23.83
C GLY A 65 11.03 -10.35 -22.71
N VAL A 66 11.53 -11.43 -22.10
CA VAL A 66 10.88 -12.15 -21.01
C VAL A 66 10.66 -11.22 -19.81
N SER A 67 11.67 -10.45 -19.42
CA SER A 67 11.61 -9.64 -18.20
C SER A 67 10.53 -8.54 -18.28
N ASN A 68 10.44 -7.85 -19.42
CA ASN A 68 9.48 -6.77 -19.64
C ASN A 68 8.05 -7.30 -19.77
N LEU A 69 7.85 -8.39 -20.54
CA LEU A 69 6.54 -9.00 -20.68
C LEU A 69 6.06 -9.62 -19.36
N SER A 70 6.94 -10.28 -18.62
CA SER A 70 6.63 -10.83 -17.29
C SER A 70 6.18 -9.73 -16.34
N ALA A 71 6.90 -8.61 -16.28
CA ALA A 71 6.53 -7.47 -15.44
C ALA A 71 5.15 -6.91 -15.82
N SER A 72 4.82 -6.83 -17.11
CA SER A 72 3.50 -6.38 -17.58
C SER A 72 2.38 -7.34 -17.17
N LEU A 73 2.55 -8.64 -17.39
CA LEU A 73 1.56 -9.66 -17.03
C LEU A 73 1.28 -9.69 -15.51
N HIS A 74 2.32 -9.61 -14.68
CA HIS A 74 2.16 -9.53 -13.23
C HIS A 74 1.49 -8.22 -12.77
N ARG A 75 1.74 -7.10 -13.45
CA ARG A 75 1.00 -5.85 -13.20
C ARG A 75 -0.48 -6.05 -13.48
N VAL A 76 -0.85 -6.64 -14.60
CA VAL A 76 -2.26 -6.93 -14.93
C VAL A 76 -2.93 -7.80 -13.86
N LEU A 77 -2.24 -8.84 -13.37
CA LEU A 77 -2.76 -9.69 -12.28
C LEU A 77 -2.98 -8.91 -10.98
N THR A 78 -2.05 -8.01 -10.65
CA THR A 78 -2.05 -7.27 -9.38
C THR A 78 -3.05 -6.11 -9.39
N THR A 79 -2.97 -5.25 -10.42
CA THR A 79 -3.79 -4.04 -10.54
C THR A 79 -5.18 -4.32 -11.06
N ARG A 80 -5.34 -5.44 -11.81
CA ARG A 80 -6.55 -5.80 -12.56
C ARG A 80 -6.88 -4.78 -13.66
N GLU A 81 -5.93 -3.94 -14.04
CA GLU A 81 -6.07 -2.97 -15.12
C GLU A 81 -5.33 -3.44 -16.37
N ARG A 82 -5.71 -2.88 -17.53
CA ARG A 82 -4.98 -3.10 -18.78
C ARG A 82 -3.58 -2.48 -18.70
N ASP A 83 -2.59 -3.18 -19.21
CA ASP A 83 -1.20 -2.67 -19.31
C ASP A 83 -0.78 -2.68 -20.78
N THR A 84 -0.49 -1.50 -21.32
CA THR A 84 0.04 -1.33 -22.68
C THR A 84 1.55 -1.23 -22.60
N MET A 85 2.23 -2.07 -23.36
CA MET A 85 3.68 -2.08 -23.45
C MET A 85 4.15 -1.29 -24.67
N ALA A 86 5.31 -0.64 -24.52
CA ALA A 86 6.05 -0.07 -25.63
C ALA A 86 6.48 -1.17 -26.57
N LEU A 87 6.85 -0.74 -27.76
CA LEU A 87 7.47 -1.64 -28.69
C LEU A 87 8.79 -2.17 -28.15
N GLN A 88 8.94 -3.48 -28.24
CA GLN A 88 10.06 -4.22 -27.75
C GLN A 88 10.58 -5.16 -28.83
N LYS A 89 11.90 -5.29 -28.92
CA LYS A 89 12.54 -6.39 -29.64
C LYS A 89 12.36 -7.66 -28.82
N TYR A 90 11.70 -8.66 -29.39
CA TYR A 90 11.58 -9.96 -28.75
C TYR A 90 11.58 -11.03 -29.82
N ASP A 91 12.75 -11.64 -29.98
CA ASP A 91 12.98 -12.59 -31.06
C ASP A 91 12.17 -13.86 -30.85
N ILE A 92 11.68 -14.44 -31.94
CA ILE A 92 10.90 -15.68 -31.88
C ILE A 92 11.78 -16.88 -32.24
N PRO A 93 11.75 -17.98 -31.45
CA PRO A 93 12.49 -19.20 -31.78
C PRO A 93 11.95 -19.85 -33.06
N LEU A 94 12.87 -20.27 -33.94
CA LEU A 94 12.53 -20.95 -35.19
C LEU A 94 12.34 -22.45 -34.96
N VAL A 95 11.13 -22.95 -35.22
CA VAL A 95 10.78 -24.38 -35.05
C VAL A 95 11.67 -25.28 -35.92
N ASP A 96 11.94 -24.88 -37.15
CA ASP A 96 12.73 -25.69 -38.10
C ASP A 96 14.24 -25.72 -37.79
N ARG A 97 14.71 -24.85 -36.89
CA ARG A 97 16.13 -24.70 -36.53
C ARG A 97 16.28 -24.48 -35.02
N PRO A 98 16.32 -25.56 -34.21
CA PRO A 98 16.47 -25.46 -32.77
C PRO A 98 17.66 -24.58 -32.36
N GLY A 99 17.41 -23.61 -31.47
CA GLY A 99 18.41 -22.64 -31.01
C GLY A 99 18.61 -21.41 -31.91
N ALA A 100 17.97 -21.36 -33.09
CA ALA A 100 17.96 -20.18 -33.94
C ALA A 100 16.73 -19.31 -33.63
N PHE A 101 16.91 -18.00 -33.71
CA PHE A 101 15.87 -16.99 -33.44
C PHE A 101 15.69 -16.07 -34.65
N GLU A 102 14.47 -15.62 -34.87
CA GLU A 102 14.13 -14.59 -35.85
C GLU A 102 13.89 -13.26 -35.15
N GLU A 103 14.63 -12.22 -35.57
CA GLU A 103 14.44 -10.87 -35.02
C GLU A 103 13.03 -10.38 -35.30
N ARG A 104 12.31 -10.05 -34.22
CA ARG A 104 10.95 -9.53 -34.27
C ARG A 104 10.76 -8.38 -33.31
N TRP A 105 9.86 -7.47 -33.67
CA TRP A 105 9.50 -6.31 -32.88
C TRP A 105 8.00 -6.25 -32.67
N TRP A 106 7.58 -6.19 -31.40
CA TRP A 106 6.19 -6.35 -30.99
C TRP A 106 5.69 -5.16 -30.20
N SER A 107 4.44 -4.77 -30.41
CA SER A 107 3.69 -3.86 -29.54
C SER A 107 2.60 -4.62 -28.77
N PRO A 108 2.87 -5.02 -27.51
CA PRO A 108 1.92 -5.79 -26.72
C PRO A 108 0.90 -4.94 -25.96
N ILE A 109 -0.31 -5.49 -25.81
CA ILE A 109 -1.32 -5.00 -24.85
C ILE A 109 -1.86 -6.18 -24.07
N ASN A 110 -1.78 -6.11 -22.74
CA ASN A 110 -2.26 -7.13 -21.82
C ASN A 110 -3.56 -6.66 -21.16
N THR A 111 -4.65 -7.40 -21.35
CA THR A 111 -5.98 -7.02 -20.87
C THR A 111 -6.57 -8.11 -19.96
N PRO A 112 -6.96 -7.77 -18.71
CA PRO A 112 -7.55 -8.76 -17.81
C PRO A 112 -9.00 -9.06 -18.16
N VAL A 113 -9.35 -10.34 -18.17
CA VAL A 113 -10.73 -10.85 -18.19
C VAL A 113 -11.11 -11.21 -16.76
N ARG A 114 -12.11 -10.53 -16.21
CA ARG A 114 -12.48 -10.66 -14.80
C ARG A 114 -13.55 -11.73 -14.59
N ALA A 115 -13.38 -12.53 -13.54
CA ALA A 115 -14.43 -13.40 -13.02
C ALA A 115 -15.51 -12.58 -12.29
N PRO A 116 -16.69 -13.16 -12.01
CA PRO A 116 -17.76 -12.50 -11.26
C PRO A 116 -17.36 -12.00 -9.86
N ASP A 117 -16.34 -12.60 -9.25
CA ASP A 117 -15.78 -12.21 -7.95
C ASP A 117 -14.76 -11.05 -8.05
N GLY A 118 -14.50 -10.54 -9.25
CA GLY A 118 -13.55 -9.45 -9.50
C GLY A 118 -12.09 -9.89 -9.63
N THR A 119 -11.78 -11.18 -9.49
CA THR A 119 -10.43 -11.72 -9.75
C THR A 119 -10.13 -11.80 -11.25
N VAL A 120 -8.85 -11.87 -11.63
CA VAL A 120 -8.46 -12.06 -13.03
C VAL A 120 -8.60 -13.56 -13.35
N ALA A 121 -9.57 -13.90 -14.20
CA ALA A 121 -9.75 -15.27 -14.67
C ALA A 121 -8.76 -15.60 -15.80
N TRP A 122 -8.58 -14.66 -16.73
CA TRP A 122 -7.68 -14.82 -17.89
C TRP A 122 -7.01 -13.48 -18.23
N ILE A 123 -5.91 -13.54 -18.98
CA ILE A 123 -5.30 -12.36 -19.61
C ILE A 123 -5.37 -12.54 -21.13
N ILE A 124 -5.94 -11.56 -21.83
CA ILE A 124 -5.84 -11.46 -23.29
C ILE A 124 -4.56 -10.68 -23.59
N HIS A 125 -3.59 -11.34 -24.22
CA HIS A 125 -2.37 -10.73 -24.71
C HIS A 125 -2.48 -10.54 -26.23
N ARG A 126 -2.59 -9.27 -26.65
CA ARG A 126 -2.60 -8.83 -28.04
C ARG A 126 -1.20 -8.41 -28.42
N VAL A 127 -0.73 -8.79 -29.61
CA VAL A 127 0.51 -8.24 -30.18
C VAL A 127 0.29 -7.72 -31.58
N GLU A 128 1.06 -6.70 -31.92
CA GLU A 128 1.18 -6.17 -33.26
C GLU A 128 2.64 -6.29 -33.70
N ASP A 129 2.88 -6.96 -34.84
CA ASP A 129 4.21 -7.12 -35.43
C ASP A 129 4.54 -5.90 -36.28
N VAL A 130 5.58 -5.18 -35.92
CA VAL A 130 6.06 -4.03 -36.68
C VAL A 130 7.52 -4.21 -37.14
N THR A 131 7.95 -5.46 -37.26
CA THR A 131 9.33 -5.81 -37.65
C THR A 131 9.72 -5.18 -39.00
N GLU A 132 8.83 -5.19 -39.99
CA GLU A 132 9.10 -4.57 -41.30
C GLU A 132 9.27 -3.04 -41.20
N PHE A 133 8.52 -2.38 -40.32
CA PHE A 133 8.66 -0.95 -40.04
C PHE A 133 10.02 -0.63 -39.42
N VAL A 134 10.46 -1.41 -38.42
CA VAL A 134 11.76 -1.21 -37.78
C VAL A 134 12.92 -1.50 -38.75
N ARG A 135 12.82 -2.58 -39.54
CA ARG A 135 13.85 -2.95 -40.53
C ARG A 135 13.99 -1.91 -41.65
N SER A 136 12.87 -1.43 -42.21
CA SER A 136 12.90 -0.39 -43.25
C SER A 136 13.53 0.92 -42.77
N ARG A 137 13.38 1.26 -41.48
CA ARG A 137 14.06 2.39 -40.83
C ARG A 137 15.56 2.19 -40.67
N ARG A 138 16.04 1.00 -40.27
CA ARG A 138 17.47 0.69 -40.15
C ARG A 138 18.18 0.79 -41.50
N SER A 139 17.62 0.16 -42.54
CA SER A 139 18.19 0.18 -43.89
C SER A 139 18.28 1.60 -44.48
N ARG A 140 17.27 2.46 -44.26
CA ARG A 140 17.29 3.87 -44.71
C ARG A 140 18.20 4.80 -43.90
N ARG A 141 18.60 4.42 -42.69
CA ARG A 141 19.60 5.17 -41.91
C ARG A 141 21.02 4.89 -42.37
N GLU A 142 21.23 3.75 -43.04
CA GLU A 142 22.50 3.33 -43.63
C GLU A 142 22.62 3.70 -45.13
N GLU A 143 21.50 3.88 -45.84
CA GLU A 143 21.46 4.32 -47.24
C GLU A 143 21.01 5.79 -47.37
N VAL A 144 21.97 6.71 -47.45
CA VAL A 144 21.81 7.98 -48.17
C VAL A 144 22.80 7.95 -49.33
N PRO A 145 22.32 7.78 -50.58
CA PRO A 145 22.36 8.92 -51.50
C PRO A 145 21.15 9.05 -52.47
N ASP A 146 20.86 10.32 -52.77
CA ASP A 146 20.17 10.95 -53.91
C ASP A 146 19.01 10.26 -54.67
N GLU A 147 17.89 11.00 -54.66
CA GLU A 147 16.82 11.13 -55.67
C GLU A 147 16.03 9.87 -56.11
N VAL A 148 14.73 9.84 -55.79
CA VAL A 148 13.60 10.20 -56.70
C VAL A 148 12.26 9.90 -56.01
N GLN A 149 11.43 10.96 -55.88
CA GLN A 149 9.96 10.99 -55.80
C GLN A 149 9.25 9.83 -55.06
N ALA A 150 9.33 9.85 -53.73
CA ALA A 150 8.22 9.39 -52.90
C ALA A 150 7.23 10.55 -52.74
N SER A 151 5.93 10.31 -52.97
CA SER A 151 4.85 11.27 -52.72
C SER A 151 5.05 11.96 -51.35
N GLU A 152 5.26 13.27 -51.33
CA GLU A 152 5.58 14.08 -50.13
C GLU A 152 4.69 13.75 -48.92
N GLY A 153 3.38 13.56 -49.14
CA GLY A 153 2.43 13.23 -48.07
C GLY A 153 2.59 11.84 -47.44
N LYS A 154 3.29 10.89 -48.09
CA LYS A 154 3.58 9.56 -47.53
C LYS A 154 4.86 9.60 -46.66
N VAL A 155 5.83 10.42 -47.07
CA VAL A 155 7.07 10.65 -46.32
C VAL A 155 6.81 11.44 -45.04
N GLU A 156 5.91 12.44 -45.08
CA GLU A 156 5.51 13.20 -43.89
C GLU A 156 4.72 12.35 -42.88
N LEU A 157 3.83 11.47 -43.34
CA LEU A 157 3.08 10.56 -42.46
C LEU A 157 4.01 9.53 -41.80
N GLU A 158 4.93 8.94 -42.57
CA GLU A 158 5.93 7.97 -42.09
C GLU A 158 6.91 8.62 -41.08
N ALA A 159 7.30 9.87 -41.30
CA ALA A 159 8.15 10.63 -40.37
C ALA A 159 7.42 10.99 -39.07
N LEU A 160 6.16 11.41 -39.17
CA LEU A 160 5.31 11.70 -38.01
C LEU A 160 5.05 10.44 -37.18
N GLU A 161 4.79 9.30 -37.80
CA GLU A 161 4.61 8.02 -37.11
C GLU A 161 5.90 7.58 -36.38
N ALA A 162 7.07 7.74 -37.01
CA ALA A 162 8.35 7.42 -36.38
C ALA A 162 8.67 8.35 -35.19
N GLU A 163 8.26 9.61 -35.25
CA GLU A 163 8.37 10.55 -34.14
C GLU A 163 7.42 10.18 -33.00
N LEU A 164 6.14 9.93 -33.28
CA LEU A 164 5.15 9.49 -32.31
C LEU A 164 5.59 8.21 -31.58
N TYR A 165 6.19 7.30 -32.32
CA TYR A 165 6.77 6.07 -31.80
C TYR A 165 7.94 6.32 -30.83
N SER A 166 8.90 7.18 -31.22
CA SER A 166 10.04 7.53 -30.36
C SER A 166 9.57 8.20 -29.08
N ARG A 167 8.56 9.08 -29.19
CA ARG A 167 7.93 9.75 -28.05
C ARG A 167 7.21 8.77 -27.13
N ALA A 168 6.53 7.75 -27.67
CA ALA A 168 5.87 6.73 -26.88
C ALA A 168 6.85 5.90 -26.05
N GLN A 169 8.00 5.50 -26.63
CA GLN A 169 9.05 4.78 -25.89
C GLN A 169 9.69 5.65 -24.80
N GLU A 170 9.99 6.92 -25.12
CA GLU A 170 10.54 7.89 -24.15
C GLU A 170 9.57 8.10 -22.97
N LEU A 171 8.28 8.33 -23.26
CA LEU A 171 7.25 8.51 -22.25
C LEU A 171 7.11 7.27 -21.37
N GLN A 172 7.16 6.06 -21.94
CA GLN A 172 7.10 4.84 -21.13
C GLN A 172 8.30 4.72 -20.20
N ARG A 173 9.51 4.93 -20.72
CA ARG A 173 10.73 4.88 -19.91
C ARG A 173 10.65 5.87 -18.75
N LEU A 174 10.27 7.12 -19.02
CA LEU A 174 10.10 8.14 -18.00
C LEU A 174 9.03 7.75 -16.98
N ASN A 175 7.94 7.12 -17.42
CA ASN A 175 6.86 6.67 -16.53
C ASN A 175 7.32 5.48 -15.66
N GLU A 176 8.11 4.55 -16.19
CA GLU A 176 8.74 3.48 -15.40
C GLU A 176 9.76 4.01 -14.41
N GLU A 177 10.61 4.95 -14.81
CA GLU A 177 11.57 5.63 -13.92
C GLU A 177 10.84 6.36 -12.79
N LEU A 178 9.76 7.08 -13.11
CA LEU A 178 8.90 7.77 -12.14
C LEU A 178 8.25 6.78 -11.16
N ARG A 179 7.69 5.68 -11.67
CA ARG A 179 7.10 4.63 -10.81
C ARG A 179 8.14 4.00 -9.88
N ARG A 180 9.35 3.70 -10.38
CA ARG A 180 10.46 3.18 -9.56
C ARG A 180 10.93 4.21 -8.53
N ALA A 181 10.94 5.50 -8.88
CA ALA A 181 11.27 6.57 -7.94
C ALA A 181 10.24 6.65 -6.81
N HIS A 182 8.94 6.71 -7.14
CA HIS A 182 7.86 6.74 -6.14
C HIS A 182 7.84 5.48 -5.25
N ALA A 183 8.08 4.29 -5.82
CA ALA A 183 8.14 3.06 -5.04
C ALA A 183 9.30 3.07 -4.03
N ARG A 184 10.47 3.60 -4.42
CA ARG A 184 11.61 3.77 -3.52
C ARG A 184 11.33 4.80 -2.43
N GLU A 185 10.75 5.94 -2.79
CA GLU A 185 10.37 6.98 -1.83
C GLU A 185 9.41 6.44 -0.77
N ARG A 186 8.38 5.72 -1.21
CA ARG A 186 7.43 5.02 -0.31
C ARG A 186 8.12 4.02 0.60
N GLN A 187 9.04 3.21 0.06
CA GLN A 187 9.77 2.24 0.87
C GLN A 187 10.63 2.92 1.93
N VAL A 188 11.33 4.02 1.59
CA VAL A 188 12.13 4.79 2.55
C VAL A 188 11.26 5.36 3.66
N ALA A 189 10.10 5.91 3.30
CA ALA A 189 9.18 6.52 4.25
C ALA A 189 8.62 5.49 5.26
N VAL A 190 8.18 4.32 4.78
CA VAL A 190 7.71 3.21 5.63
C VAL A 190 8.83 2.71 6.56
N THR A 191 10.04 2.46 6.03
CA THR A 191 11.17 1.99 6.84
C THR A 191 11.55 2.98 7.95
N LEU A 192 11.54 4.29 7.66
CA LEU A 192 11.83 5.32 8.66
C LEU A 192 10.78 5.33 9.77
N GLN A 193 9.51 5.23 9.43
CA GLN A 193 8.43 5.22 10.40
C GLN A 193 8.42 3.95 11.26
N GLU A 194 8.65 2.78 10.68
CA GLU A 194 8.82 1.53 11.45
C GLU A 194 9.95 1.64 12.47
N ALA A 195 11.08 2.25 12.06
CA ALA A 195 12.19 2.52 12.97
C ALA A 195 11.80 3.52 14.08
N MET A 196 10.97 4.53 13.76
CA MET A 196 10.45 5.50 14.73
C MET A 196 9.40 4.93 15.68
N LEU A 197 8.70 3.85 15.33
CA LEU A 197 7.68 3.21 16.18
C LEU A 197 8.19 1.97 16.93
N THR A 198 9.41 1.52 16.62
CA THR A 198 10.04 0.42 17.34
C THR A 198 10.27 0.83 18.80
N SER A 199 9.61 0.17 19.76
CA SER A 199 9.91 0.27 21.19
C SER A 199 10.53 -1.04 21.69
N PRO A 200 11.79 -1.02 22.18
CA PRO A 200 12.46 -2.22 22.69
C PRO A 200 11.84 -2.75 23.98
N ASP A 201 11.12 -1.91 24.73
CA ASP A 201 10.47 -2.27 25.99
C ASP A 201 9.26 -3.20 25.74
N LEU A 202 8.63 -3.12 24.56
CA LEU A 202 7.48 -3.95 24.16
C LEU A 202 7.73 -5.45 24.17
N VAL A 203 8.95 -5.88 23.86
CA VAL A 203 9.31 -7.31 23.82
C VAL A 203 9.15 -7.97 25.20
N ARG A 204 9.11 -7.17 26.27
CA ARG A 204 9.00 -7.65 27.65
C ARG A 204 7.56 -7.82 28.14
N HIS A 205 6.56 -7.38 27.35
CA HIS A 205 5.17 -7.33 27.76
C HIS A 205 4.29 -8.25 26.90
N PRO A 206 4.11 -9.53 27.26
CA PRO A 206 3.26 -10.46 26.51
C PRO A 206 1.76 -10.11 26.59
N ASP A 207 1.40 -9.28 27.56
CA ASP A 207 0.04 -8.84 27.86
C ASP A 207 -0.34 -7.52 27.13
N ILE A 208 0.51 -7.06 26.20
CA ILE A 208 0.28 -5.88 25.38
C ILE A 208 0.23 -6.26 23.91
N ALA A 209 -0.83 -5.87 23.21
CA ALA A 209 -0.94 -5.96 21.77
C ALA A 209 -1.06 -4.57 21.16
N MET A 210 -0.45 -4.38 19.99
CA MET A 210 -0.56 -3.14 19.22
C MET A 210 -0.97 -3.43 17.79
N ARG A 211 -1.74 -2.52 17.21
CA ARG A 211 -2.04 -2.49 15.78
C ARG A 211 -1.83 -1.10 15.25
N TYR A 212 -1.24 -1.04 14.07
CA TYR A 212 -0.96 0.21 13.40
C TYR A 212 -1.34 0.07 11.92
N LEU A 213 -2.37 0.81 11.50
CA LEU A 213 -2.91 0.73 10.14
C LEU A 213 -2.86 2.14 9.53
N PRO A 214 -1.93 2.42 8.61
CA PRO A 214 -1.91 3.68 7.89
C PRO A 214 -3.11 3.78 6.93
N ALA A 215 -3.58 5.00 6.70
CA ALA A 215 -4.65 5.34 5.78
C ALA A 215 -4.34 4.88 4.34
N VAL A 216 -5.38 4.46 3.63
CA VAL A 216 -5.27 4.03 2.23
C VAL A 216 -5.13 5.25 1.32
N GLY A 217 -3.93 5.46 0.78
CA GLY A 217 -3.63 6.49 -0.22
C GLY A 217 -2.72 7.58 0.33
N SER A 218 -1.67 7.91 -0.43
CA SER A 218 -0.40 8.58 -0.04
C SER A 218 0.69 7.60 0.42
N LEU A 219 1.88 8.09 0.81
CA LEU A 219 3.13 7.35 1.06
C LEU A 219 3.04 6.23 2.13
N ASN A 220 1.83 5.90 2.63
CA ASN A 220 1.57 5.04 3.78
C ASN A 220 2.29 5.52 5.05
N VAL A 221 2.46 6.83 5.19
CA VAL A 221 3.14 7.45 6.31
C VAL A 221 2.22 8.41 7.05
N CYS A 222 2.22 8.29 8.36
CA CYS A 222 1.13 8.69 9.25
C CYS A 222 1.64 9.56 10.42
N GLY A 223 0.77 10.44 10.91
CA GLY A 223 0.98 11.29 12.09
C GLY A 223 0.72 10.60 13.43
N ASP A 224 -0.04 9.49 13.46
CA ASP A 224 -0.31 8.72 14.66
C ASP A 224 0.94 8.03 15.21
N TRP A 225 1.00 7.92 16.54
CA TRP A 225 1.96 7.06 17.21
C TRP A 225 1.35 6.33 18.38
N TYR A 226 2.05 5.29 18.79
CA TYR A 226 1.91 4.69 20.09
C TYR A 226 3.27 4.61 20.78
N ASP A 227 3.26 4.51 22.10
CA ASP A 227 4.46 4.20 22.85
C ASP A 227 4.15 3.42 24.12
N VAL A 228 5.13 2.61 24.55
CA VAL A 228 5.14 1.89 25.82
C VAL A 228 6.51 2.05 26.44
N ILE A 229 6.52 2.49 27.70
CA ILE A 229 7.71 2.93 28.41
C ILE A 229 7.76 2.24 29.77
N ASP A 230 8.80 1.44 30.01
CA ASP A 230 9.03 0.84 31.33
C ASP A 230 9.44 1.90 32.35
N LEU A 231 8.81 1.86 33.52
CA LEU A 231 9.11 2.74 34.66
C LEU A 231 9.66 1.93 35.86
N PRO A 232 10.39 2.59 36.78
CA PRO A 232 10.83 1.95 38.02
C PRO A 232 9.65 1.38 38.82
N GLY A 233 9.92 0.33 39.59
CA GLY A 233 8.91 -0.28 40.47
C GLY A 233 7.87 -1.15 39.77
N GLY A 234 8.12 -1.55 38.51
CA GLY A 234 7.22 -2.44 37.75
C GLY A 234 5.98 -1.73 37.19
N SER A 235 5.96 -0.40 37.26
CA SER A 235 4.98 0.41 36.54
C SER A 235 5.42 0.58 35.08
N PHE A 236 4.49 0.94 34.21
CA PHE A 236 4.79 1.29 32.83
C PHE A 236 3.82 2.36 32.36
N ALA A 237 4.22 3.11 31.34
CA ALA A 237 3.37 4.11 30.71
C ALA A 237 3.01 3.69 29.29
N VAL A 238 1.79 4.03 28.87
CA VAL A 238 1.29 3.84 27.51
C VAL A 238 0.75 5.15 26.97
N SER A 239 0.97 5.39 25.69
CA SER A 239 0.54 6.64 25.05
C SER A 239 0.07 6.38 23.63
N VAL A 240 -0.94 7.12 23.20
CA VAL A 240 -1.32 7.26 21.79
C VAL A 240 -1.44 8.74 21.50
N GLY A 241 -1.09 9.15 20.29
CA GLY A 241 -1.43 10.48 19.83
C GLY A 241 -1.47 10.55 18.31
N ASP A 242 -1.95 11.68 17.83
CA ASP A 242 -2.21 11.97 16.43
C ASP A 242 -1.75 13.40 16.09
N VAL A 243 -0.80 13.48 15.16
CA VAL A 243 -0.27 14.72 14.62
C VAL A 243 -1.06 15.14 13.40
N VAL A 244 -1.54 16.39 13.42
CA VAL A 244 -2.28 16.99 12.30
C VAL A 244 -1.46 16.93 11.00
N GLY A 245 -2.09 16.37 9.96
CA GLY A 245 -1.52 16.27 8.62
C GLY A 245 -1.23 14.83 8.24
N HIS A 246 -0.50 14.63 7.14
CA HIS A 246 -0.16 13.30 6.66
C HIS A 246 1.18 13.29 5.92
N GLY A 247 1.79 12.12 5.75
CA GLY A 247 3.05 11.95 5.03
C GLY A 247 4.29 12.25 5.87
N LEU A 248 5.42 12.45 5.19
CA LEU A 248 6.75 12.43 5.83
C LEU A 248 6.97 13.58 6.82
N GLU A 249 6.38 14.76 6.57
CA GLU A 249 6.47 15.91 7.48
C GLU A 249 5.76 15.62 8.81
N ALA A 250 4.53 15.11 8.75
CA ALA A 250 3.77 14.71 9.94
C ALA A 250 4.48 13.60 10.72
N ALA A 251 5.02 12.58 10.04
CA ALA A 251 5.77 11.51 10.70
C ALA A 251 7.07 11.99 11.37
N ALA A 252 7.75 12.99 10.79
CA ALA A 252 8.92 13.59 11.43
C ALA A 252 8.54 14.32 12.73
N VAL A 253 7.46 15.09 12.71
CA VAL A 253 6.90 15.75 13.91
C VAL A 253 6.47 14.73 14.94
N MET A 254 5.74 13.70 14.53
CA MET A 254 5.33 12.57 15.37
C MET A 254 6.54 11.94 16.08
N GLY A 255 7.62 11.63 15.35
CA GLY A 255 8.82 11.03 15.95
C GLY A 255 9.49 11.93 17.00
N MET A 256 9.48 13.25 16.77
CA MET A 256 9.97 14.23 17.75
C MET A 256 9.08 14.29 19.00
N LEU A 257 7.75 14.33 18.83
CA LEU A 257 6.80 14.37 19.94
C LEU A 257 6.79 13.08 20.77
N ARG A 258 6.78 11.91 20.11
CA ARG A 258 6.92 10.60 20.75
C ARG A 258 8.18 10.54 21.61
N SER A 259 9.33 10.93 21.04
CA SER A 259 10.61 10.94 21.76
C SER A 259 10.61 11.92 22.94
N ALA A 260 10.05 13.12 22.76
CA ALA A 260 9.95 14.12 23.81
C ALA A 260 9.05 13.67 24.97
N LEU A 261 7.90 13.06 24.66
CA LEU A 261 7.02 12.48 25.67
C LEU A 261 7.74 11.36 26.42
N GLY A 262 8.39 10.44 25.69
CA GLY A 262 9.14 9.35 26.32
C GLY A 262 10.24 9.81 27.27
N ALA A 263 10.94 10.90 26.93
CA ALA A 263 11.92 11.51 27.81
C ALA A 263 11.26 12.20 29.03
N ALA A 264 10.16 12.93 28.81
CA ALA A 264 9.42 13.61 29.87
C ALA A 264 8.89 12.61 30.91
N THR A 265 8.25 11.53 30.46
CA THR A 265 7.68 10.45 31.29
C THR A 265 8.70 9.81 32.23
N ARG A 266 9.98 9.73 31.85
CA ARG A 266 11.05 9.20 32.71
C ARG A 266 11.59 10.21 33.75
N THR A 267 11.18 11.47 33.66
CA THR A 267 11.76 12.58 34.42
C THR A 267 10.76 13.21 35.41
N VAL A 268 9.48 13.23 35.07
CA VAL A 268 8.40 13.85 35.87
C VAL A 268 7.57 12.80 36.61
N GLU A 269 6.74 13.23 37.56
CA GLU A 269 6.07 12.31 38.49
C GLU A 269 4.76 11.72 37.96
N GLY A 270 4.08 12.39 37.03
CA GLY A 270 2.76 11.97 36.57
C GLY A 270 2.43 12.36 35.12
N PRO A 271 1.39 11.75 34.54
CA PRO A 271 1.03 11.94 33.14
C PRO A 271 0.66 13.37 32.76
N ALA A 272 0.02 14.14 33.63
CA ALA A 272 -0.30 15.54 33.34
C ALA A 272 0.97 16.39 33.16
N GLN A 273 1.95 16.23 34.06
CA GLN A 273 3.23 16.93 33.98
C GLN A 273 4.02 16.53 32.71
N ALA A 274 3.93 15.26 32.30
CA ALA A 274 4.57 14.79 31.07
C ALA A 274 3.97 15.47 29.83
N LEU A 275 2.63 15.57 29.78
CA LEU A 275 1.94 16.29 28.71
C LEU A 275 2.15 17.80 28.77
N GLU A 276 2.39 18.40 29.94
CA GLU A 276 2.79 19.81 30.03
C GLU A 276 4.17 20.06 29.41
N VAL A 277 5.14 19.18 29.69
CA VAL A 277 6.46 19.24 29.06
C VAL A 277 6.31 19.08 27.54
N LEU A 278 5.52 18.11 27.08
CA LEU A 278 5.25 17.89 25.67
C LEU A 278 4.57 19.11 25.02
N CYS A 279 3.59 19.72 25.69
CA CYS A 279 2.91 20.92 25.19
C CYS A 279 3.87 22.10 25.03
N ARG A 280 4.80 22.30 25.97
CA ARG A 280 5.85 23.34 25.84
C ARG A 280 6.80 23.03 24.69
N TYR A 281 7.16 21.77 24.50
CA TYR A 281 8.01 21.34 23.39
C TYR A 281 7.32 21.56 22.03
N ALA A 282 6.02 21.23 21.92
CA ALA A 282 5.23 21.42 20.71
C ALA A 282 5.17 22.89 20.25
N LEU A 283 5.22 23.87 21.16
CA LEU A 283 5.30 25.30 20.82
C LEU A 283 6.59 25.68 20.07
N CYS A 284 7.63 24.82 20.11
CA CYS A 284 8.91 25.04 19.44
C CYS A 284 9.08 24.21 18.16
N VAL A 285 8.05 23.43 17.76
CA VAL A 285 8.12 22.53 16.62
C VAL A 285 7.04 22.91 15.62
N ASP A 286 7.45 23.31 14.43
CA ASP A 286 6.51 23.61 13.33
C ASP A 286 5.71 22.35 12.98
N GLY A 287 4.38 22.49 12.87
CA GLY A 287 3.46 21.39 12.62
C GLY A 287 3.06 20.56 13.85
N ALA A 288 3.60 20.83 15.03
CA ALA A 288 3.24 20.09 16.25
C ALA A 288 1.99 20.63 16.98
N LEU A 289 1.60 21.87 16.71
CA LEU A 289 0.41 22.47 17.32
C LEU A 289 -0.84 21.68 16.92
N THR A 290 -1.86 21.70 17.78
CA THR A 290 -3.13 20.98 17.61
C THR A 290 -3.02 19.45 17.55
N THR A 291 -1.83 18.89 17.74
CA THR A 291 -1.63 17.45 17.98
C THR A 291 -2.46 17.00 19.18
N THR A 292 -3.13 15.87 19.04
CA THR A 292 -3.83 15.22 20.14
C THR A 292 -2.98 14.12 20.75
N ALA A 293 -3.07 13.91 22.06
CA ALA A 293 -2.35 12.82 22.72
C ALA A 293 -3.03 12.41 24.02
N VAL A 294 -3.02 11.12 24.33
CA VAL A 294 -3.37 10.60 25.65
C VAL A 294 -2.19 9.84 26.23
N HIS A 295 -1.95 10.03 27.52
CA HIS A 295 -0.86 9.39 28.24
C HIS A 295 -1.39 8.79 29.55
N ALA A 296 -1.11 7.51 29.76
CA ALA A 296 -1.53 6.78 30.95
C ALA A 296 -0.33 6.07 31.59
N VAL A 297 -0.27 6.08 32.92
CA VAL A 297 0.70 5.35 33.72
C VAL A 297 -0.03 4.29 34.52
N VAL A 298 0.38 3.04 34.34
CA VAL A 298 -0.16 1.87 35.04
C VAL A 298 0.72 1.54 36.24
N HIS A 299 0.17 1.73 37.44
CA HIS A 299 0.83 1.41 38.70
C HIS A 299 0.45 -0.01 39.15
N ALA A 300 1.25 -1.00 38.74
CA ALA A 300 1.00 -2.42 39.04
C ALA A 300 0.87 -2.72 40.55
N GLY A 301 1.67 -2.06 41.39
CA GLY A 301 1.66 -2.27 42.83
C GLY A 301 0.40 -1.73 43.54
N GLU A 302 -0.27 -0.73 42.96
CA GLU A 302 -1.41 -0.03 43.55
C GLU A 302 -2.74 -0.40 42.87
N GLN A 303 -2.69 -1.15 41.77
CA GLN A 303 -3.85 -1.44 40.91
C GLN A 303 -4.58 -0.17 40.47
N LEU A 304 -3.79 0.83 40.05
CA LEU A 304 -4.27 2.15 39.66
C LEU A 304 -3.74 2.54 38.28
N ILE A 305 -4.57 3.22 37.50
CA ILE A 305 -4.18 3.92 36.28
C ILE A 305 -4.28 5.42 36.54
N ALA A 306 -3.19 6.15 36.37
CA ALA A 306 -3.21 7.61 36.29
C ALA A 306 -3.18 8.01 34.81
N TYR A 307 -3.97 9.00 34.39
CA TYR A 307 -4.00 9.43 32.99
C TYR A 307 -4.29 10.92 32.82
N SER A 308 -3.87 11.45 31.67
CA SER A 308 -4.17 12.80 31.21
C SER A 308 -4.32 12.79 29.68
N SER A 309 -5.22 13.62 29.15
CA SER A 309 -5.52 13.71 27.72
C SER A 309 -5.39 15.16 27.21
N ALA A 310 -4.76 15.30 26.05
CA ALA A 310 -4.61 16.51 25.25
C ALA A 310 -5.51 16.40 24.02
N GLY A 311 -6.81 16.66 24.18
CA GLY A 311 -7.80 16.71 23.11
C GLY A 311 -8.01 15.39 22.39
N HIS A 312 -7.53 14.29 22.95
CA HIS A 312 -7.58 12.97 22.34
C HIS A 312 -8.84 12.21 22.80
N PRO A 313 -9.39 11.29 21.98
CA PRO A 313 -10.48 10.43 22.39
C PRO A 313 -10.18 9.70 23.72
N PRO A 314 -11.19 9.50 24.59
CA PRO A 314 -10.98 8.89 25.89
C PRO A 314 -10.56 7.42 25.74
N PRO A 315 -9.49 6.98 26.45
CA PRO A 315 -9.17 5.56 26.57
C PRO A 315 -10.35 4.78 27.14
N VAL A 316 -10.43 3.49 26.82
CA VAL A 316 -11.46 2.60 27.38
C VAL A 316 -10.82 1.65 28.37
N LEU A 317 -11.35 1.58 29.58
CA LEU A 317 -11.09 0.48 30.51
C LEU A 317 -12.21 -0.56 30.34
N LEU A 318 -11.85 -1.71 29.75
CA LEU A 318 -12.74 -2.86 29.59
C LEU A 318 -12.60 -3.79 30.79
N HIS A 319 -13.66 -3.93 31.55
CA HIS A 319 -13.68 -4.84 32.69
C HIS A 319 -13.84 -6.29 32.26
N ALA A 320 -13.37 -7.21 33.11
CA ALA A 320 -13.49 -8.65 32.86
C ALA A 320 -14.95 -9.15 32.72
N ASP A 321 -15.93 -8.40 33.22
CA ASP A 321 -17.36 -8.69 33.09
C ASP A 321 -17.99 -8.18 31.78
N GLY A 322 -17.22 -7.43 30.97
CA GLY A 322 -17.65 -6.87 29.69
C GLY A 322 -18.18 -5.43 29.79
N THR A 323 -18.19 -4.81 30.97
CA THR A 323 -18.49 -3.38 31.11
C THR A 323 -17.32 -2.52 30.65
N CYS A 324 -17.61 -1.31 30.16
CA CYS A 324 -16.60 -0.38 29.66
C CYS A 324 -16.73 0.96 30.36
N ASP A 325 -15.62 1.46 30.89
CA ASP A 325 -15.49 2.81 31.43
C ASP A 325 -14.67 3.66 30.46
N LEU A 326 -15.23 4.80 30.04
CA LEU A 326 -14.51 5.81 29.26
C LEU A 326 -13.72 6.69 30.23
N LEU A 327 -12.42 6.79 30.00
CA LEU A 327 -11.50 7.58 30.82
C LEU A 327 -11.48 9.05 30.35
N ASP A 328 -12.57 9.78 30.60
CA ASP A 328 -12.82 11.13 30.07
C ASP A 328 -12.66 12.27 31.11
N GLN A 329 -12.32 11.95 32.36
CA GLN A 329 -12.30 12.90 33.48
C GLN A 329 -11.04 13.79 33.54
N ALA A 330 -10.08 13.60 32.64
CA ALA A 330 -8.83 14.38 32.54
C ALA A 330 -8.54 14.83 31.10
N THR A 331 -9.57 15.35 30.43
CA THR A 331 -9.49 15.80 29.04
C THR A 331 -9.33 17.31 28.97
N ASP A 332 -8.15 17.78 28.60
CA ASP A 332 -7.88 19.18 28.27
C ASP A 332 -7.80 19.38 26.75
N PRO A 333 -7.74 20.61 26.23
CA PRO A 333 -7.55 20.86 24.80
C PRO A 333 -6.26 20.25 24.19
N PRO A 334 -6.19 20.12 22.84
CA PRO A 334 -4.99 19.67 22.12
C PRO A 334 -3.72 20.48 22.46
N LEU A 335 -2.56 19.94 22.10
CA LEU A 335 -1.28 20.60 22.37
C LEU A 335 -1.20 21.97 21.70
N GLY A 336 -0.78 22.98 22.47
CA GLY A 336 -0.62 24.35 21.97
C GLY A 336 -1.93 25.10 21.66
N ALA A 337 -3.10 24.59 22.07
CA ALA A 337 -4.38 25.28 21.89
C ALA A 337 -4.46 26.62 22.66
N HIS A 338 -3.68 26.78 23.73
CA HIS A 338 -3.55 28.01 24.49
C HIS A 338 -2.14 28.59 24.34
N ALA A 339 -2.07 29.92 24.13
CA ALA A 339 -0.80 30.64 24.04
C ALA A 339 -0.11 30.77 25.41
N GLU A 340 -0.89 30.77 26.50
CA GLU A 340 -0.40 30.78 27.87
C GLU A 340 -0.38 29.37 28.45
N HIS A 341 0.55 29.12 29.38
CA HIS A 341 0.63 27.83 30.05
C HIS A 341 -0.53 27.66 31.03
N VAL A 342 -1.32 26.61 30.81
CA VAL A 342 -2.37 26.13 31.72
C VAL A 342 -1.93 24.76 32.25
N PRO A 343 -1.96 24.52 33.57
CA PRO A 343 -1.69 23.19 34.12
C PRO A 343 -2.66 22.16 33.57
N ARG A 344 -2.17 20.94 33.28
CA ARG A 344 -3.01 19.86 32.75
C ARG A 344 -3.69 19.08 33.87
N THR A 345 -4.88 18.59 33.57
CA THR A 345 -5.70 17.78 34.47
C THR A 345 -5.19 16.34 34.49
N GLU A 346 -5.21 15.72 35.66
CA GLU A 346 -4.89 14.31 35.87
C GLU A 346 -6.06 13.62 36.59
N ALA A 347 -6.42 12.43 36.15
CA ALA A 347 -7.40 11.59 36.81
C ALA A 347 -6.81 10.21 37.09
N GLN A 348 -7.39 9.54 38.08
CA GLN A 348 -6.97 8.21 38.51
C GLN A 348 -8.18 7.29 38.58
N VAL A 349 -8.00 6.05 38.14
CA VAL A 349 -9.04 5.01 38.16
C VAL A 349 -8.44 3.70 38.66
N PRO A 350 -9.07 3.00 39.61
CA PRO A 350 -8.65 1.67 40.02
C PRO A 350 -8.99 0.66 38.91
N TYR A 351 -8.22 -0.41 38.82
CA TYR A 351 -8.52 -1.54 37.94
C TYR A 351 -8.48 -2.87 38.69
N ALA A 352 -9.14 -3.89 38.16
CA ALA A 352 -9.02 -5.25 38.63
C ALA A 352 -8.09 -6.06 37.71
N VAL A 353 -7.39 -7.04 38.28
CA VAL A 353 -6.60 -8.00 37.49
C VAL A 353 -7.54 -8.71 36.50
N GLY A 354 -7.16 -8.69 35.22
CA GLY A 354 -7.97 -9.19 34.12
C GLY A 354 -8.69 -8.08 33.34
N ASP A 355 -8.71 -6.84 33.81
CA ASP A 355 -9.22 -5.72 33.03
C ASP A 355 -8.28 -5.41 31.86
N THR A 356 -8.77 -4.74 30.82
CA THR A 356 -7.98 -4.37 29.64
C THR A 356 -8.09 -2.88 29.39
N LEU A 357 -6.96 -2.19 29.35
CA LEU A 357 -6.88 -0.79 28.96
C LEU A 357 -6.66 -0.68 27.45
N ILE A 358 -7.50 0.10 26.77
CA ILE A 358 -7.46 0.32 25.32
C ILE A 358 -7.23 1.81 25.03
N LEU A 359 -6.14 2.11 24.30
CA LEU A 359 -5.85 3.44 23.75
C LEU A 359 -5.88 3.35 22.23
N TYR A 360 -6.41 4.37 21.57
CA TYR A 360 -6.64 4.35 20.13
C TYR A 360 -6.70 5.77 19.58
N SER A 361 -6.28 5.96 18.32
CA SER A 361 -6.50 7.21 17.59
C SER A 361 -7.93 7.31 17.05
N ASP A 362 -8.34 8.53 16.70
CA ASP A 362 -9.70 8.82 16.23
C ASP A 362 -10.05 8.09 14.93
N GLY A 363 -9.09 7.75 14.07
CA GLY A 363 -9.33 6.97 12.85
C GLY A 363 -9.97 5.60 13.07
N LEU A 364 -9.94 5.06 14.30
CA LEU A 364 -10.70 3.87 14.67
C LEU A 364 -12.20 4.14 14.78
N ILE A 365 -12.60 5.29 15.33
CA ILE A 365 -13.99 5.57 15.71
C ILE A 365 -14.67 6.63 14.84
N GLU A 366 -13.90 7.55 14.27
CA GLU A 366 -14.39 8.71 13.51
C GLU A 366 -14.90 8.28 12.14
N ARG A 367 -16.09 8.80 11.79
CA ARG A 367 -16.70 8.59 10.49
C ARG A 367 -17.34 9.88 10.02
N ARG A 368 -17.13 10.20 8.74
CA ARG A 368 -17.69 11.41 8.14
C ARG A 368 -19.22 11.43 8.25
N GLY A 369 -19.74 12.55 8.78
CA GLY A 369 -21.18 12.77 8.93
C GLY A 369 -21.81 12.06 10.12
N GLU A 370 -21.00 11.57 11.05
CA GLU A 370 -21.44 10.91 12.27
C GLU A 370 -20.82 11.59 13.50
N ASP A 371 -21.55 11.57 14.61
CA ASP A 371 -21.07 12.08 15.90
C ASP A 371 -20.02 11.13 16.51
N ILE A 372 -19.02 11.70 17.17
CA ILE A 372 -17.96 10.94 17.85
C ILE A 372 -18.53 10.00 18.92
N ASP A 373 -19.61 10.43 19.59
CA ASP A 373 -20.30 9.62 20.59
C ASP A 373 -20.85 8.32 20.00
N ALA A 374 -21.34 8.33 18.75
CA ALA A 374 -21.80 7.11 18.08
C ALA A 374 -20.63 6.17 17.77
N GLY A 375 -19.45 6.72 17.47
CA GLY A 375 -18.19 5.98 17.36
C GLY A 375 -17.80 5.29 18.68
N LEU A 376 -17.82 6.02 19.78
CA LEU A 376 -17.51 5.53 21.12
C LEU A 376 -18.49 4.43 21.57
N HIS A 377 -19.79 4.62 21.38
CA HIS A 377 -20.79 3.60 21.73
C HIS A 377 -20.56 2.29 20.98
N ARG A 378 -20.21 2.35 19.69
CA ARG A 378 -19.87 1.15 18.91
C ARG A 378 -18.60 0.48 19.38
N LEU A 379 -17.60 1.26 19.80
CA LEU A 379 -16.36 0.73 20.33
C LEU A 379 -16.64 -0.04 21.62
N CYS A 380 -17.37 0.55 22.57
CA CYS A 380 -17.76 -0.13 23.81
C CYS A 380 -18.62 -1.37 23.54
N ASP A 381 -19.58 -1.30 22.62
CA ASP A 381 -20.37 -2.47 22.20
C ASP A 381 -19.46 -3.58 21.64
N ALA A 382 -18.51 -3.25 20.76
CA ALA A 382 -17.56 -4.23 20.22
C ALA A 382 -16.66 -4.87 21.29
N LEU A 383 -16.17 -4.05 22.23
CA LEU A 383 -15.31 -4.47 23.34
C LEU A 383 -16.05 -5.39 24.32
N SER A 384 -17.30 -5.07 24.66
CA SER A 384 -18.11 -5.86 25.60
C SER A 384 -18.29 -7.32 25.18
N HIS A 385 -18.37 -7.58 23.87
CA HIS A 385 -18.46 -8.92 23.30
C HIS A 385 -17.12 -9.68 23.25
N SER A 386 -16.02 -9.00 23.58
CA SER A 386 -14.64 -9.45 23.35
C SER A 386 -13.79 -9.47 24.63
N ALA A 387 -14.35 -9.18 25.81
CA ALA A 387 -13.63 -9.02 27.08
C ALA A 387 -12.71 -10.18 27.49
N ARG A 388 -13.07 -11.41 27.07
CA ARG A 388 -12.30 -12.63 27.38
C ARG A 388 -11.20 -12.96 26.37
N LEU A 389 -11.11 -12.22 25.26
CA LEU A 389 -10.07 -12.43 24.25
C LEU A 389 -8.72 -11.92 24.74
N SER A 390 -7.63 -12.59 24.38
CA SER A 390 -6.30 -12.03 24.60
C SER A 390 -6.14 -10.69 23.87
N PRO A 391 -5.26 -9.77 24.32
CA PRO A 391 -5.04 -8.48 23.66
C PRO A 391 -4.87 -8.57 22.13
N GLU A 392 -4.10 -9.56 21.66
CA GLU A 392 -3.90 -9.81 20.23
C GLU A 392 -5.22 -10.10 19.49
N HIS A 393 -6.00 -11.08 19.97
CA HIS A 393 -7.27 -11.43 19.35
C HIS A 393 -8.34 -10.34 19.52
N LEU A 394 -8.27 -9.58 20.62
CA LEU A 394 -9.16 -8.44 20.86
C LEU A 394 -8.93 -7.35 19.82
N THR A 395 -7.67 -6.94 19.61
CA THR A 395 -7.34 -5.91 18.62
C THR A 395 -7.70 -6.34 17.20
N ASP A 396 -7.43 -7.60 16.82
CA ASP A 396 -7.83 -8.14 15.51
C ASP A 396 -9.35 -8.18 15.32
N ALA A 397 -10.10 -8.61 16.35
CA ALA A 397 -11.55 -8.64 16.32
C ALA A 397 -12.17 -7.24 16.20
N LEU A 398 -11.59 -6.23 16.86
CA LEU A 398 -12.00 -4.84 16.74
C LEU A 398 -11.81 -4.35 15.30
N LEU A 399 -10.61 -4.49 14.74
CA LEU A 399 -10.32 -4.04 13.37
C LEU A 399 -11.23 -4.72 12.33
N ALA A 400 -11.51 -6.01 12.51
CA ALA A 400 -12.43 -6.75 11.66
C ALA A 400 -13.88 -6.23 11.78
N ARG A 401 -14.37 -5.99 13.00
CA ARG A 401 -15.73 -5.48 13.24
C ARG A 401 -15.93 -4.06 12.70
N PHE A 402 -14.88 -3.24 12.72
CA PHE A 402 -14.88 -1.91 12.14
C PHE A 402 -14.66 -1.89 10.62
N GLY A 403 -14.40 -3.05 10.01
CA GLY A 403 -14.26 -3.19 8.56
C GLY A 403 -12.97 -2.57 8.01
N VAL A 404 -11.97 -2.38 8.86
CA VAL A 404 -10.71 -1.69 8.51
C VAL A 404 -9.54 -2.66 8.29
N SER A 405 -9.75 -3.97 8.40
CA SER A 405 -8.69 -4.98 8.15
C SER A 405 -8.06 -4.91 6.76
N GLY A 406 -8.79 -4.39 5.76
CA GLY A 406 -8.31 -4.21 4.38
C GLY A 406 -7.74 -2.81 4.10
N GLY A 407 -7.65 -1.95 5.12
CA GLY A 407 -7.23 -0.57 5.01
C GLY A 407 -8.26 0.42 5.57
N ALA A 408 -7.78 1.41 6.30
CA ALA A 408 -8.58 2.46 6.91
C ALA A 408 -8.60 3.74 6.04
N ARG A 409 -9.61 4.59 6.25
CA ARG A 409 -9.68 5.90 5.58
C ARG A 409 -8.78 6.94 6.23
N ASP A 410 -8.57 6.76 7.51
CA ASP A 410 -7.65 7.53 8.33
C ASP A 410 -6.64 6.60 8.97
N ASP A 411 -5.62 7.17 9.57
CA ASP A 411 -4.63 6.42 10.29
C ASP A 411 -5.19 5.82 11.59
N ILE A 412 -4.70 4.64 11.98
CA ILE A 412 -5.13 3.96 13.19
C ILE A 412 -3.90 3.50 13.97
N ALA A 413 -3.69 4.06 15.15
CA ALA A 413 -2.91 3.47 16.22
C ALA A 413 -3.85 2.87 17.27
N LEU A 414 -3.57 1.64 17.71
CA LEU A 414 -4.35 0.92 18.71
C LEU A 414 -3.42 0.15 19.65
N ILE A 415 -3.58 0.34 20.95
CA ILE A 415 -2.91 -0.42 22.01
C ILE A 415 -3.97 -1.09 22.88
N ALA A 416 -3.81 -2.37 23.17
CA ALA A 416 -4.56 -3.08 24.20
C ALA A 416 -3.60 -3.66 25.24
N VAL A 417 -3.85 -3.38 26.52
CA VAL A 417 -3.02 -3.80 27.65
C VAL A 417 -3.88 -4.60 28.61
N ARG A 418 -3.59 -5.88 28.83
CA ARG A 418 -4.21 -6.68 29.90
C ARG A 418 -3.52 -6.35 31.23
N LEU A 419 -4.31 -6.01 32.25
CA LEU A 419 -3.88 -5.51 33.55
C LEU A 419 -3.95 -6.55 34.67
#